data_AF-A0A1S8KJC4-F1
#
_entry.id   AF-A0A1S8KJC4-F1
#
_cell.length_a   1.000
_cell.length_b   1.000
_cell.length_c   1.000
_cell.angle_alpha   90.00
_cell.angle_beta   90.00
_cell.angle_gamma   90.00
#
_symmetry.space_group_name_H-M   'P 1'
#
loop_
_entity.id
_entity.type
_entity.pdbx_description
1 polymer ?
#
loop_
_entity_poly.entity_id
_entity_poly.type
_entity_poly.pdbx_seq_one_letter_code
_entity_poly.pdbx_strand_id
1 'polypeptide(L)'
;NQDLLTFYDFPPSIRRTIYSTNLIESFNKQIKRYSRRKEQFQNEESLERFLVSIFDTYNQKFLNRSHKGFQQVTDTLVSMFTE
;
A
#
# COMPACT_ATOMS: atom_id res chain seq x y z
N ASN A 1 -21.98 -0.20 8.66
CA ASN A 1 -21.32 1.06 9.07
C ASN A 1 -20.48 0.95 10.34
N GLN A 2 -20.47 -0.20 11.05
CA GLN A 2 -19.62 -0.39 12.23
C GLN A 2 -18.12 -0.39 11.88
N ASP A 3 -17.76 -0.92 10.71
CA ASP A 3 -16.35 -1.10 10.33
C ASP A 3 -15.59 0.20 10.00
N LEU A 4 -16.32 1.31 9.74
CA LEU A 4 -15.71 2.60 9.39
C LEU A 4 -14.94 3.23 10.55
N LEU A 5 -15.24 2.84 11.80
CA LEU A 5 -14.64 3.42 12.99
C LEU A 5 -13.54 2.55 13.61
N THR A 6 -13.33 1.34 13.10
CA THR A 6 -12.31 0.38 13.59
C THR A 6 -10.90 0.98 13.60
N PHE A 7 -10.62 1.98 12.76
CA PHE A 7 -9.32 2.64 12.78
C PHE A 7 -9.02 3.39 14.10
N TYR A 8 -10.04 3.72 14.91
CA TYR A 8 -9.85 4.31 16.23
C TYR A 8 -9.23 3.33 17.24
N ASP A 9 -9.32 2.02 17.01
CA ASP A 9 -8.73 1.00 17.88
C ASP A 9 -7.19 0.97 17.76
N PHE A 10 -6.64 1.60 16.72
CA PHE A 10 -5.21 1.71 16.48
C PHE A 10 -4.58 2.95 17.15
N PRO A 11 -3.27 2.94 17.42
CA PRO A 11 -2.56 4.08 17.98
C PRO A 11 -2.76 5.39 17.18
N PRO A 12 -2.96 6.55 17.84
CA PRO A 12 -3.21 7.83 17.18
C PRO A 12 -2.17 8.23 16.12
N SER A 13 -0.91 7.79 16.31
CA SER A 13 0.21 8.05 15.40
C SER A 13 0.00 7.47 13.99
N ILE A 14 -0.73 6.36 13.86
CA ILE A 14 -0.99 5.69 12.57
C ILE A 14 -2.41 5.91 12.03
N ARG A 15 -3.36 6.41 12.83
CA ARG A 15 -4.75 6.63 12.40
C ARG A 15 -4.88 7.45 11.12
N ARG A 16 -4.11 8.55 11.00
CA ARG A 16 -4.11 9.39 9.78
C ARG A 16 -3.69 8.58 8.55
N THR A 17 -2.75 7.67 8.72
CA THR A 17 -2.26 6.81 7.65
C THR A 17 -3.32 5.80 7.24
N ILE A 18 -3.99 5.17 8.21
CA ILE A 18 -5.05 4.17 7.97
C ILE A 18 -6.27 4.83 7.32
N TYR A 19 -6.67 6.01 7.80
CA TYR A 19 -7.83 6.75 7.29
C TYR A 19 -7.61 7.30 5.87
N SER A 20 -6.34 7.52 5.45
CA SER A 20 -6.04 8.11 4.16
C SER A 20 -5.91 7.08 3.05
N THR A 21 -6.54 7.34 1.91
CA THR A 21 -6.39 6.54 0.68
C THR A 21 -5.15 6.91 -0.15
N ASN A 22 -4.36 7.91 0.28
CA ASN A 22 -3.26 8.48 -0.49
C ASN A 22 -2.23 7.45 -0.98
N LEU A 23 -1.91 6.43 -0.16
CA LEU A 23 -0.95 5.38 -0.53
C LEU A 23 -1.43 4.58 -1.74
N ILE A 24 -2.66 4.07 -1.64
CA ILE A 24 -3.28 3.23 -2.66
C ILE A 24 -3.57 4.07 -3.90
N GLU A 25 -4.06 5.31 -3.75
CA GLU A 25 -4.32 6.21 -4.87
C GLU A 25 -3.05 6.60 -5.63
N SER A 26 -1.96 6.92 -4.92
CA SER A 26 -0.67 7.26 -5.51
C SER A 26 -0.11 6.08 -6.31
N PHE A 27 -0.20 4.86 -5.77
CA PHE A 27 0.22 3.65 -6.46
C PHE A 27 -0.66 3.33 -7.68
N ASN A 28 -1.98 3.40 -7.53
CA ASN A 28 -2.93 3.23 -8.63
C ASN A 28 -2.73 4.26 -9.74
N LYS A 29 -2.37 5.50 -9.39
CA LYS A 29 -2.01 6.53 -10.38
C LYS A 29 -0.76 6.14 -11.16
N GLN A 30 0.23 5.55 -10.52
CA GLN A 30 1.44 5.04 -11.17
C GLN A 30 1.11 3.89 -12.14
N ILE A 31 0.34 2.89 -11.71
CA ILE A 31 -0.11 1.77 -12.56
C ILE A 31 -0.86 2.30 -13.79
N LYS A 32 -1.87 3.16 -13.58
CA LYS A 32 -2.65 3.77 -14.67
C LYS A 32 -1.76 4.54 -15.64
N ARG A 33 -0.76 5.28 -15.15
CA ARG A 33 0.17 6.03 -16.01
C ARG A 33 1.02 5.13 -16.90
N TYR A 34 1.52 4.01 -16.39
CA TYR A 34 2.32 3.08 -17.19
C TYR A 34 1.45 2.24 -18.13
N SER A 35 0.30 1.77 -17.65
CA SER A 35 -0.65 1.00 -18.46
C SER A 35 -1.14 1.82 -19.65
N ARG A 36 -1.45 3.11 -19.50
CA ARG A 36 -1.84 3.99 -20.62
C ARG A 36 -0.79 4.14 -21.74
N ARG A 37 0.48 3.82 -21.47
CA ARG A 37 1.55 3.82 -22.51
C ARG A 37 1.56 2.52 -23.32
N LYS A 38 0.86 1.50 -22.86
CA LYS A 38 0.64 0.23 -23.56
C LYS A 38 -0.74 0.29 -24.18
N GLU A 39 -0.81 0.38 -25.51
CA GLU A 39 -2.10 0.42 -26.21
C GLU A 39 -2.85 -0.91 -26.07
N GLN A 40 -2.14 -2.04 -26.09
CA GLN A 40 -2.70 -3.37 -25.93
C GLN A 40 -1.69 -4.35 -25.30
N PHE A 41 -2.20 -5.36 -24.58
CA PHE A 41 -1.43 -6.53 -24.15
C PHE A 41 -1.74 -7.72 -25.05
N GLN A 42 -0.72 -8.52 -25.36
CA GLN A 42 -0.85 -9.66 -26.28
C GLN A 42 -1.71 -10.79 -25.71
N ASN A 43 -1.61 -11.02 -24.40
CA ASN A 43 -2.38 -12.01 -23.65
C ASN A 43 -2.39 -11.62 -22.16
N GLU A 44 -3.12 -12.38 -21.34
CA GLU A 44 -3.22 -12.17 -19.89
C GLU A 44 -1.86 -12.32 -19.19
N GLU A 45 -1.05 -13.30 -19.58
CA GLU A 45 0.28 -13.50 -19.01
C GLU A 45 1.21 -12.28 -19.22
N SER A 46 1.10 -11.62 -20.38
CA SER A 46 1.85 -10.38 -20.67
C SER A 46 1.41 -9.23 -19.77
N LEU A 47 0.13 -9.14 -19.43
CA LEU A 47 -0.39 -8.18 -18.46
C LEU A 47 0.14 -8.49 -17.04
N GLU A 48 0.11 -9.75 -16.63
CA GLU A 48 0.63 -10.17 -15.32
C GLU A 48 2.12 -9.83 -15.16
N ARG A 49 2.96 -10.21 -16.13
CA ARG A 49 4.40 -9.89 -16.12
C ARG A 49 4.64 -8.38 -16.06
N PHE A 50 3.83 -7.59 -16.75
CA PHE A 50 3.89 -6.13 -16.70
C PHE A 50 3.57 -5.58 -15.29
N LEU A 51 2.52 -6.09 -14.65
CA LEU A 51 2.15 -5.70 -13.28
C LEU A 51 3.23 -6.10 -12.28
N VAL A 52 3.73 -7.34 -12.35
CA VAL A 52 4.80 -7.85 -11.49
C VAL A 52 6.04 -6.95 -11.59
N SER A 53 6.44 -6.52 -12.79
CA SER A 53 7.58 -5.61 -12.96
C SER A 53 7.37 -4.25 -12.29
N ILE A 54 6.15 -3.69 -12.33
CA ILE A 54 5.81 -2.46 -11.61
C ILE A 54 5.88 -2.69 -10.10
N PHE A 55 5.35 -3.82 -9.62
CA PHE A 55 5.32 -4.17 -8.20
C PHE A 55 6.72 -4.36 -7.64
N ASP A 56 7.59 -5.06 -8.36
CA ASP A 56 8.99 -5.26 -7.96
C ASP A 56 9.72 -3.91 -7.86
N THR A 57 9.58 -3.06 -8.87
CA THR A 57 10.17 -1.71 -8.85
C THR A 57 9.67 -0.88 -7.67
N TYR A 58 8.36 -0.94 -7.37
CA TYR A 58 7.78 -0.24 -6.23
C TYR A 58 8.31 -0.80 -4.91
N ASN A 59 8.29 -2.12 -4.74
CA ASN A 59 8.74 -2.79 -3.53
C ASN A 59 10.21 -2.49 -3.25
N GLN A 60 11.10 -2.59 -4.23
CA GLN A 60 12.52 -2.24 -4.07
C GLN A 60 12.72 -0.80 -3.57
N LYS A 61 11.91 0.14 -4.08
CA LYS A 61 11.99 1.56 -3.68
C LYS A 61 11.51 1.80 -2.24
N PHE A 62 10.56 1.02 -1.75
CA PHE A 62 9.90 1.23 -0.46
C PHE A 62 10.25 0.18 0.61
N LEU A 63 11.05 -0.84 0.28
CA LEU A 63 11.38 -1.99 1.13
C LEU A 63 11.85 -1.60 2.54
N ASN A 64 12.76 -0.62 2.60
CA ASN A 64 13.38 -0.19 3.85
C ASN A 64 12.72 1.05 4.47
N ARG A 65 11.51 1.43 4.00
CA ARG A 65 10.81 2.63 4.45
C ARG A 65 9.66 2.25 5.36
N SER A 66 9.71 2.70 6.61
CA SER A 66 8.51 2.75 7.44
C SER A 66 7.66 3.96 7.06
N HIS A 67 6.36 3.75 6.91
CA HIS A 67 5.45 4.88 6.72
C HIS A 67 5.20 5.64 8.02
N LYS A 68 4.61 6.85 7.91
CA LYS A 68 4.52 7.80 9.01
C LYS A 68 3.76 7.19 10.20
N GLY A 69 4.36 7.30 11.37
CA GLY A 69 3.80 6.80 12.63
C GLY A 69 4.13 5.34 12.92
N PHE A 70 4.30 4.49 11.90
CA PHE A 70 4.47 3.05 12.08
C PHE A 70 5.75 2.69 12.85
N GLN A 71 6.88 3.33 12.54
CA GLN A 71 8.14 3.08 13.23
C GLN A 71 8.06 3.31 14.74
N GLN A 72 7.23 4.27 15.18
CA GLN A 72 7.09 4.65 16.59
C GLN A 72 6.19 3.71 17.39
N VAL A 73 5.35 2.92 16.72
CA VAL A 73 4.35 2.05 17.38
C VAL A 73 4.56 0.58 17.06
N THR A 74 5.72 0.22 16.52
CA THR A 74 6.07 -1.17 16.18
C THR A 74 5.84 -2.10 17.37
N ASP A 75 6.38 -1.76 18.55
CA ASP A 75 6.26 -2.59 19.75
C ASP A 75 4.81 -2.72 20.23
N THR A 76 4.04 -1.63 20.20
CA THR A 76 2.62 -1.61 20.56
C THR A 76 1.77 -2.44 19.57
N LEU A 77 2.08 -2.36 18.28
CA LEU A 77 1.39 -3.16 17.27
C LEU A 77 1.71 -4.64 17.45
N VAL A 78 2.97 -5.00 17.73
CA VAL A 78 3.35 -6.38 18.02
C VAL A 78 2.54 -6.90 19.19
N SER A 79 2.48 -6.18 20.31
CA SER A 79 1.72 -6.61 21.49
C SER A 79 0.22 -6.73 21.24
N MET A 80 -0.36 -5.90 20.35
CA MET A 80 -1.78 -5.98 19.98
C MET A 80 -2.14 -7.26 19.20
N PHE A 81 -1.18 -7.90 18.54
CA PHE A 81 -1.39 -9.03 17.64
C PHE A 81 -0.65 -10.31 18.05
N THR A 82 -0.04 -10.35 19.24
CA THR A 82 0.69 -11.53 19.75
C THR A 82 -0.01 -12.26 20.91
N GLU A 83 -1.34 -12.14 21.01
CA GLU A 83 -2.18 -13.06 21.80
C GLU A 83 -2.68 -14.24 20.96
#